data_AF-A0AAW1TJK6-F1
#
_entry.id   AF-A0AAW1TJK6-F1
#
_cell.length_a   1.000
_cell.length_b   1.000
_cell.length_c   1.000
_cell.angle_alpha   90.00
_cell.angle_beta   90.00
_cell.angle_gamma   90.00
#
_symmetry.space_group_name_H-M   'P 1'
#
loop_
_entity.id
_entity.type
_entity.pdbx_description
1 polymer ?
#
loop_
_entity_poly.entity_id
_entity_poly.type
_entity_poly.pdbx_seq_one_letter_code
_entity_poly.pdbx_strand_id
1 'polypeptide(L)'
;MLLFRCATGEAWPSIMLSCVKNKECDPNANKPDPQSCGSNLAYAYFVSFIFFCSFLMLNLFVAVIMDNFDYLTRDSSILGAHHLDEFVRIWAEYDPNATGKIHYSEMYDMLKNMDPPLGFGNKCPNRLAYKKLIRMNMPVDDEGRVNFTSTLFALIRENLAIKMRPVEEMDQADMELRETIKTIWPLQAKNMVDLLVPPNDQLNTGKVTVGKIYAGLLILESWRSTKFGQVEPTGLPKASFFDCLLDMAGHLGGSRAGSVSLEGPR
;
A
#
# COMPACT_ATOMS: atom_id res chain seq x y z
N MET A 1 -42.98 14.44 -0.03
CA MET A 1 -43.16 13.23 0.82
C MET A 1 -43.77 12.05 0.07
N LEU A 2 -44.81 12.22 -0.78
CA LEU A 2 -45.45 11.10 -1.50
C LEU A 2 -44.50 10.32 -2.43
N LEU A 3 -43.69 11.02 -3.24
CA LEU A 3 -42.73 10.35 -4.14
C LEU A 3 -41.61 9.60 -3.40
N PHE A 4 -41.21 10.09 -2.22
CA PHE A 4 -40.26 9.38 -1.36
C PHE A 4 -40.86 8.07 -0.84
N ARG A 5 -42.14 8.09 -0.42
CA ARG A 5 -42.88 6.87 -0.05
C ARG A 5 -43.04 5.90 -1.24
N CYS A 6 -43.23 6.41 -2.45
CA CYS A 6 -43.25 5.58 -3.64
C CYS A 6 -41.86 4.99 -3.95
N ALA A 7 -40.78 5.76 -3.74
CA ALA A 7 -39.40 5.32 -3.93
C ALA A 7 -39.00 4.18 -2.97
N THR A 8 -39.55 4.17 -1.75
CA THR A 8 -39.37 3.05 -0.80
C THR A 8 -40.23 1.82 -1.11
N GLY A 9 -41.08 1.89 -2.14
CA GLY A 9 -41.97 0.80 -2.54
C GLY A 9 -43.24 0.68 -1.71
N GLU A 10 -43.51 1.60 -0.79
CA GLU A 10 -44.66 1.52 0.10
C GLU A 10 -45.97 1.93 -0.57
N ALA A 11 -46.88 0.96 -0.75
CA ALA A 11 -48.26 1.17 -1.20
C ALA A 11 -48.41 2.01 -2.49
N TRP A 12 -47.34 2.11 -3.30
CA TRP A 12 -47.35 2.87 -4.55
C TRP A 12 -48.43 2.43 -5.56
N PRO A 13 -48.86 1.13 -5.63
CA PRO A 13 -49.95 0.75 -6.53
C PRO A 13 -51.30 1.35 -6.09
N SER A 14 -51.55 1.45 -4.79
CA SER A 14 -52.77 2.07 -4.24
C SER A 14 -52.80 3.58 -4.51
N ILE A 15 -51.64 4.23 -4.37
CA ILE A 15 -51.48 5.66 -4.69
C ILE A 15 -51.70 5.90 -6.18
N MET A 16 -51.11 5.07 -7.05
CA MET A 16 -51.32 5.13 -8.50
C MET A 16 -52.80 4.99 -8.86
N LEU A 17 -53.50 3.99 -8.30
CA LEU A 17 -54.93 3.75 -8.55
C LEU A 17 -55.81 4.90 -8.05
N SER A 18 -55.35 5.67 -7.06
CA SER A 18 -56.03 6.86 -6.56
C SER A 18 -55.90 8.07 -7.49
N CYS A 19 -54.96 8.03 -8.45
CA CYS A 19 -54.73 9.09 -9.44
C CYS A 19 -55.30 8.78 -10.85
N VAL A 20 -55.93 7.62 -11.04
CA VAL A 20 -56.58 7.21 -12.30
C VAL A 20 -57.81 8.09 -12.59
N LYS A 21 -58.33 8.10 -13.83
CA LYS A 21 -59.56 8.84 -14.19
C LYS A 21 -60.75 8.44 -13.30
N ASN A 22 -61.74 9.32 -13.26
CA ASN A 22 -63.02 9.16 -12.55
C ASN A 22 -62.93 9.22 -11.03
N LYS A 23 -62.06 10.09 -10.50
CA LYS A 23 -61.92 10.33 -9.06
C LYS A 23 -62.63 11.60 -8.64
N GLU A 24 -63.04 11.62 -7.37
CA GLU A 24 -63.66 12.78 -6.75
C GLU A 24 -62.68 13.96 -6.78
N CYS A 25 -63.17 15.08 -7.29
CA CYS A 25 -62.44 16.33 -7.31
C CYS A 25 -62.57 17.04 -5.96
N ASP A 26 -61.56 17.84 -5.62
CA ASP A 26 -61.66 18.78 -4.50
C ASP A 26 -62.87 19.71 -4.72
N PRO A 27 -63.72 19.96 -3.71
CA PRO A 27 -64.85 20.89 -3.79
C PRO A 27 -64.46 22.29 -4.29
N ASN A 28 -63.22 22.72 -4.07
CA ASN A 28 -62.71 24.01 -4.51
C ASN A 28 -62.21 24.03 -5.97
N ALA A 29 -62.21 22.89 -6.66
CA ALA A 29 -61.67 22.76 -8.01
C ALA A 29 -62.56 23.36 -9.11
N ASN A 30 -63.78 23.84 -8.78
CA ASN A 30 -64.75 24.49 -9.68
C ASN A 30 -64.93 23.73 -11.02
N LYS A 31 -64.97 22.40 -10.98
CA LYS A 31 -65.19 21.57 -12.17
C LYS A 31 -66.68 21.25 -12.33
N PRO A 32 -67.19 21.20 -13.58
CA PRO A 32 -68.60 20.90 -13.84
C PRO A 32 -68.98 19.48 -13.41
N ASP A 33 -68.05 18.53 -13.54
CA ASP A 33 -68.25 17.15 -13.11
C ASP A 33 -67.41 16.84 -11.86
N PRO A 34 -68.06 16.56 -10.71
CA PRO A 34 -67.37 16.31 -9.43
C PRO A 34 -66.54 15.01 -9.43
N GLN A 35 -66.76 14.11 -10.39
CA GLN A 35 -66.01 12.84 -10.54
C GLN A 35 -65.09 12.85 -11.78
N SER A 36 -64.63 14.00 -12.25
CA SER A 36 -63.79 14.10 -13.46
C SER A 36 -62.28 14.20 -13.19
N CYS A 37 -61.82 14.00 -11.94
CA CYS A 37 -60.41 14.15 -11.59
C CYS A 37 -59.59 12.87 -11.84
N GLY A 38 -58.28 13.06 -12.02
CA GLY A 38 -57.33 12.00 -12.34
C GLY A 38 -57.16 11.73 -13.84
N SER A 39 -56.12 10.99 -14.19
CA SER A 39 -55.78 10.68 -15.58
C SER A 39 -55.16 9.29 -15.71
N ASN A 40 -55.42 8.60 -16.83
CA ASN A 40 -54.80 7.31 -17.14
C ASN A 40 -53.29 7.48 -17.42
N LEU A 41 -52.81 8.71 -17.59
CA LEU A 41 -51.37 9.04 -17.61
C LEU A 41 -50.67 8.68 -16.30
N ALA A 42 -51.42 8.53 -15.18
CA ALA A 42 -50.88 8.09 -13.90
C ALA A 42 -50.18 6.73 -13.99
N TYR A 43 -50.68 5.79 -14.80
CA TYR A 43 -50.03 4.49 -15.00
C TYR A 43 -48.62 4.66 -15.58
N ALA A 44 -48.48 5.46 -16.65
CA ALA A 44 -47.19 5.71 -17.28
C ALA A 44 -46.24 6.47 -16.34
N TYR A 45 -46.76 7.45 -15.60
CA TYR A 45 -45.97 8.22 -14.64
C TYR A 45 -45.41 7.36 -13.50
N PHE A 46 -46.27 6.62 -12.78
CA PHE A 46 -45.82 5.83 -11.63
C PHE A 46 -44.95 4.64 -12.05
N VAL A 47 -45.25 3.96 -13.16
CA VAL A 47 -44.43 2.84 -13.64
C VAL A 47 -43.04 3.31 -14.08
N SER A 48 -42.95 4.42 -14.84
CA SER A 48 -41.66 4.98 -15.23
C SER A 48 -40.88 5.52 -14.03
N PHE A 49 -41.54 6.19 -13.09
CA PHE A 49 -40.93 6.68 -11.86
C PHE A 49 -40.31 5.54 -11.03
N ILE A 50 -41.05 4.44 -10.81
CA ILE A 50 -40.54 3.27 -10.07
C ILE A 50 -39.35 2.65 -10.81
N PHE A 51 -39.44 2.48 -12.14
CA PHE A 51 -38.35 1.94 -12.93
C PHE A 51 -37.06 2.77 -12.80
N PHE A 52 -37.13 4.08 -13.02
CA PHE A 52 -35.98 4.97 -12.90
C PHE A 52 -35.47 5.05 -11.45
N CYS A 53 -36.36 5.09 -10.46
CA CYS A 53 -35.98 5.15 -9.06
C CYS A 53 -35.25 3.87 -8.63
N SER A 54 -35.74 2.69 -9.00
CA SER A 54 -35.07 1.41 -8.71
C SER A 54 -33.72 1.31 -9.43
N PHE A 55 -33.63 1.78 -10.68
CA PHE A 55 -32.35 1.84 -11.40
C PHE A 55 -31.33 2.75 -10.70
N LEU A 56 -31.74 3.95 -10.29
CA LEU A 56 -30.86 4.87 -9.54
C LEU A 56 -30.45 4.29 -8.19
N MET A 57 -31.38 3.69 -7.44
CA MET A 57 -31.08 3.06 -6.14
C MET A 57 -30.12 1.87 -6.28
N LEU A 58 -30.28 1.04 -7.32
CA LEU A 58 -29.37 -0.07 -7.61
C LEU A 58 -27.98 0.45 -7.97
N ASN A 59 -27.89 1.45 -8.86
CA ASN A 59 -26.59 2.03 -9.24
C ASN A 59 -25.89 2.70 -8.07
N LEU A 60 -26.64 3.37 -7.18
CA LEU A 60 -26.09 3.92 -5.94
C LEU A 60 -25.57 2.81 -5.03
N PHE A 61 -26.35 1.73 -4.86
CA PHE A 61 -25.94 0.59 -4.05
C PHE A 61 -24.68 -0.08 -4.60
N VAL A 62 -24.58 -0.27 -5.92
CA VAL A 62 -23.37 -0.80 -6.57
C VAL A 62 -22.18 0.12 -6.38
N ALA A 63 -22.35 1.44 -6.54
CA ALA A 63 -21.27 2.40 -6.30
C ALA A 63 -20.77 2.33 -4.85
N VAL A 64 -21.69 2.36 -3.87
CA VAL A 64 -21.34 2.25 -2.44
C VAL A 64 -20.67 0.91 -2.15
N ILE A 65 -21.17 -0.19 -2.72
CA ILE A 65 -20.55 -1.50 -2.52
C ILE A 65 -19.19 -1.59 -3.19
N MET A 66 -18.98 -1.05 -4.40
CA MET A 66 -17.64 -1.05 -5.00
C MET A 66 -16.65 -0.26 -4.15
N ASP A 67 -17.04 0.90 -3.62
CA ASP A 67 -16.20 1.67 -2.70
C ASP A 67 -15.90 0.90 -1.39
N ASN A 68 -16.89 0.16 -0.87
CA ASN A 68 -16.71 -0.67 0.33
C ASN A 68 -15.95 -1.97 0.04
N PHE A 69 -16.13 -2.56 -1.14
CA PHE A 69 -15.47 -3.78 -1.56
C PHE A 69 -13.99 -3.47 -1.83
N ASP A 70 -13.66 -2.38 -2.52
CA ASP A 70 -12.29 -1.90 -2.66
C ASP A 70 -11.61 -1.63 -1.30
N TYR A 71 -12.39 -1.27 -0.27
CA TYR A 71 -11.90 -1.18 1.11
C TYR A 71 -11.69 -2.56 1.77
N LEU A 72 -12.63 -3.50 1.59
CA LEU A 72 -12.63 -4.83 2.23
C LEU A 72 -11.75 -5.88 1.51
N THR A 73 -11.59 -5.77 0.19
CA THR A 73 -10.71 -6.59 -0.65
C THR A 73 -9.41 -5.91 -1.02
N ARG A 74 -9.06 -4.83 -0.33
CA ARG A 74 -7.64 -4.61 -0.03
C ARG A 74 -7.22 -5.80 0.82
N ASP A 75 -6.89 -6.89 0.12
CA ASP A 75 -6.18 -8.07 0.60
C ASP A 75 -5.33 -7.59 1.73
N SER A 76 -5.68 -8.00 2.97
CA SER A 76 -5.06 -7.58 4.23
C SER A 76 -3.63 -7.17 3.96
N SER A 77 -3.43 -5.89 3.62
CA SER A 77 -2.19 -5.53 2.99
C SER A 77 -1.22 -5.70 4.12
N ILE A 78 -0.15 -6.45 3.91
CA ILE A 78 0.91 -6.63 4.91
C ILE A 78 1.18 -5.30 5.63
N LEU A 79 1.01 -4.18 4.91
CA LEU A 79 1.00 -2.82 5.42
C LEU A 79 -0.35 -2.05 5.30
N GLY A 80 -1.21 -2.08 6.34
CA GLY A 80 -2.41 -1.22 6.45
C GLY A 80 -2.19 0.18 7.07
N ALA A 81 -3.24 1.01 7.08
CA ALA A 81 -3.19 2.41 7.57
C ALA A 81 -2.78 2.56 9.04
N HIS A 82 -3.21 1.63 9.90
CA HIS A 82 -2.84 1.63 11.32
C HIS A 82 -1.33 1.51 11.56
N HIS A 83 -0.58 0.82 10.69
CA HIS A 83 0.88 0.77 10.79
C HIS A 83 1.53 2.12 10.44
N LEU A 84 0.93 2.87 9.51
CA LEU A 84 1.39 4.23 9.17
C LEU A 84 1.15 5.17 10.35
N ASP A 85 -0.02 5.06 10.99
CA ASP A 85 -0.34 5.84 12.20
C ASP A 85 0.61 5.51 13.36
N GLU A 86 0.95 4.22 13.53
CA GLU A 86 1.95 3.80 14.52
C GLU A 86 3.34 4.38 14.21
N PHE A 87 3.79 4.35 12.95
CA PHE A 87 5.04 4.97 12.54
C PHE A 87 5.07 6.47 12.87
N VAL A 88 4.00 7.20 12.54
CA VAL A 88 3.88 8.64 12.83
C VAL A 88 3.95 8.88 14.34
N ARG A 89 3.23 8.06 15.12
CA ARG A 89 3.22 8.16 16.59
C ARG A 89 4.60 7.97 17.18
N ILE A 90 5.31 6.90 16.79
CA ILE A 90 6.65 6.60 17.33
C ILE A 90 7.65 7.66 16.85
N TRP A 91 7.59 8.10 15.58
CA TRP A 91 8.47 9.16 15.08
C TRP A 91 8.35 10.45 15.90
N ALA A 92 7.13 10.82 16.30
CA ALA A 92 6.89 12.01 17.12
C ALA A 92 7.55 11.94 18.51
N GLU A 93 7.83 10.75 19.04
CA GLU A 93 8.58 10.58 20.30
C GLU A 93 10.07 10.96 20.12
N TYR A 94 10.63 10.75 18.91
CA TYR A 94 12.03 11.07 18.58
C TYR A 94 12.21 12.48 17.98
N ASP A 95 11.17 13.05 17.38
CA ASP A 95 11.15 14.43 16.85
C ASP A 95 10.05 15.29 17.52
N PRO A 96 10.21 15.63 18.82
CA PRO A 96 9.19 16.38 19.56
C PRO A 96 8.97 17.81 19.05
N ASN A 97 9.94 18.35 18.30
CA ASN A 97 9.89 19.69 17.72
C ASN A 97 9.29 19.71 16.30
N ALA A 98 8.86 18.56 15.77
CA ALA A 98 8.32 18.41 14.43
C ALA A 98 9.23 19.01 13.33
N THR A 99 10.54 18.81 13.47
CA THR A 99 11.54 19.27 12.50
C THR A 99 11.48 18.48 11.19
N GLY A 100 10.85 17.31 11.21
CA GLY A 100 10.77 16.36 10.10
C GLY A 100 12.07 15.58 9.89
N LYS A 101 13.01 15.63 10.84
CA LYS A 101 14.34 15.02 10.73
C LYS A 101 14.80 14.41 12.05
N ILE A 102 15.38 13.22 12.00
CA ILE A 102 16.01 12.54 13.16
C ILE A 102 17.39 12.02 12.79
N HIS A 103 18.27 11.77 13.77
CA HIS A 103 19.59 11.23 13.47
C HIS A 103 19.49 9.77 12.99
N TYR A 104 20.39 9.34 12.09
CA TYR A 104 20.31 7.98 11.49
C TYR A 104 20.39 6.85 12.54
N SER A 105 21.11 7.07 13.65
CA SER A 105 21.16 6.10 14.75
C SER A 105 19.84 6.01 15.51
N GLU A 106 19.21 7.16 15.78
CA GLU A 106 17.90 7.23 16.45
C GLU A 106 16.81 6.62 15.59
N MET A 107 16.85 6.83 14.26
CA MET A 107 15.98 6.15 13.31
C MET A 107 16.11 4.62 13.44
N TYR A 108 17.33 4.09 13.58
CA TYR A 108 17.53 2.66 13.73
C TYR A 108 16.97 2.12 15.05
N ASP A 109 17.17 2.85 16.15
CA ASP A 109 16.61 2.48 17.45
C ASP A 109 15.07 2.54 17.44
N MET A 110 14.50 3.58 16.81
CA MET A 110 13.07 3.72 16.57
C MET A 110 12.51 2.52 15.80
N LEU A 111 13.17 2.11 14.71
CA LEU A 111 12.75 0.96 13.90
C LEU A 111 12.88 -0.37 14.65
N LYS A 112 13.79 -0.50 15.62
CA LYS A 112 13.85 -1.68 16.50
C LYS A 112 12.71 -1.74 17.50
N ASN A 113 12.30 -0.59 18.02
CA ASN A 113 11.21 -0.49 18.99
C ASN A 113 9.82 -0.65 18.36
N MET A 114 9.71 -0.56 17.04
CA MET A 114 8.48 -0.79 16.30
C MET A 114 8.42 -2.23 15.78
N ASP A 115 7.25 -2.85 15.85
CA ASP A 115 7.05 -4.21 15.36
C ASP A 115 6.95 -4.27 13.81
N PRO A 116 7.20 -5.44 13.20
CA PRO A 116 6.92 -5.67 11.78
C PRO A 116 5.44 -5.33 11.46
N PRO A 117 5.12 -4.80 10.27
CA PRO A 117 5.87 -4.85 9.01
C PRO A 117 6.86 -3.70 8.76
N LEU A 118 6.59 -2.49 9.27
CA LEU A 118 7.47 -1.33 9.05
C LEU A 118 8.72 -1.41 9.92
N GLY A 119 8.59 -1.98 11.12
CA GLY A 119 9.66 -2.08 12.09
C GLY A 119 10.45 -3.36 11.93
N PHE A 120 11.52 -3.46 12.70
CA PHE A 120 12.32 -4.67 12.82
C PHE A 120 11.84 -5.53 14.00
N GLY A 121 11.33 -4.89 15.06
CA GLY A 121 11.04 -5.52 16.35
C GLY A 121 12.30 -5.79 17.18
N ASN A 122 12.11 -5.84 18.50
CA ASN A 122 13.21 -5.92 19.48
C ASN A 122 14.09 -7.18 19.36
N LYS A 123 13.60 -8.23 18.69
CA LYS A 123 14.30 -9.52 18.53
C LYS A 123 15.05 -9.63 17.19
N CYS A 124 15.02 -8.61 16.34
CA CYS A 124 15.64 -8.68 15.02
C CYS A 124 17.18 -8.66 15.10
N PRO A 125 17.87 -9.62 14.45
CA PRO A 125 19.32 -9.59 14.33
C PRO A 125 19.82 -8.35 13.57
N ASN A 126 20.89 -7.71 14.06
CA ASN A 126 21.47 -6.50 13.45
C ASN A 126 21.76 -6.68 11.96
N ARG A 127 22.29 -7.84 11.56
CA ARG A 127 22.62 -8.16 10.17
C ARG A 127 21.41 -8.10 9.23
N LEU A 128 20.24 -8.55 9.70
CA LEU A 128 19.01 -8.51 8.90
C LEU A 128 18.47 -7.07 8.79
N ALA A 129 18.48 -6.34 9.90
CA ALA A 129 18.08 -4.94 9.92
C ALA A 129 18.97 -4.07 9.01
N TYR A 130 20.29 -4.24 9.09
CA TYR A 130 21.22 -3.51 8.22
C TYR A 130 21.02 -3.83 6.74
N LYS A 131 20.75 -5.10 6.40
CA LYS A 131 20.43 -5.46 5.01
C LYS A 131 19.19 -4.70 4.48
N LYS A 132 18.16 -4.54 5.32
CA LYS A 132 16.95 -3.78 4.97
C LYS A 132 17.24 -2.27 4.86
N LEU A 133 18.03 -1.70 5.77
CA LEU A 133 18.47 -0.29 5.71
C LEU A 133 19.32 0.01 4.46
N ILE A 134 20.19 -0.92 4.06
CA ILE A 134 21.02 -0.79 2.85
C ILE A 134 20.16 -0.68 1.60
N ARG A 135 19.07 -1.46 1.52
CA ARG A 135 18.14 -1.45 0.39
C ARG A 135 17.27 -0.19 0.31
N MET A 136 17.08 0.52 1.43
CA MET A 136 16.32 1.76 1.45
C MET A 136 17.09 2.97 0.89
N ASN A 137 18.43 2.94 0.97
CA ASN A 137 19.37 3.90 0.37
C ASN A 137 18.97 5.39 0.40
N MET A 138 18.31 5.85 1.47
CA MET A 138 17.89 7.25 1.62
C MET A 138 19.09 8.18 1.88
N PRO A 139 19.04 9.45 1.43
CA PRO A 139 20.12 10.41 1.63
C PRO A 139 20.15 10.88 3.08
N VAL A 140 21.34 11.25 3.54
CA VAL A 140 21.59 11.78 4.88
C VAL A 140 22.14 13.20 4.75
N ASP A 141 21.67 14.10 5.60
CA ASP A 141 22.17 15.48 5.67
C ASP A 141 23.56 15.54 6.33
N ASP A 142 24.23 16.70 6.26
CA ASP A 142 25.59 16.89 6.77
C ASP A 142 25.73 16.62 8.27
N GLU A 143 24.65 16.78 9.05
CA GLU A 143 24.63 16.43 10.48
C GLU A 143 24.20 14.97 10.77
N GLY A 144 24.18 14.09 9.77
CA GLY A 144 23.79 12.69 9.99
C GLY A 144 22.28 12.48 10.14
N ARG A 145 21.46 13.42 9.68
CA ARG A 145 20.00 13.38 9.86
C ARG A 145 19.28 12.86 8.62
N VAL A 146 18.18 12.13 8.83
CA VAL A 146 17.31 11.57 7.80
C VAL A 146 15.93 12.24 7.85
N ASN A 147 15.31 12.41 6.69
CA ASN A 147 13.98 13.05 6.57
C ASN A 147 12.85 12.04 6.81
N PHE A 148 11.79 12.46 7.51
CA PHE A 148 10.57 11.70 7.76
C PHE A 148 9.97 11.09 6.48
N THR A 149 9.72 11.93 5.48
CA THR A 149 9.03 11.53 4.24
C THR A 149 9.86 10.54 3.43
N SER A 150 11.18 10.78 3.33
CA SER A 150 12.10 9.86 2.66
C SER A 150 12.17 8.51 3.38
N THR A 151 12.24 8.52 4.72
CA THR A 151 12.28 7.30 5.53
C THR A 151 11.00 6.48 5.41
N LEU A 152 9.84 7.13 5.58
CA LEU A 152 8.55 6.45 5.48
C LEU A 152 8.35 5.84 4.10
N PHE A 153 8.63 6.60 3.04
CA PHE A 153 8.48 6.10 1.67
C PHE A 153 9.42 4.93 1.39
N ALA A 154 10.68 5.00 1.83
CA ALA A 154 11.64 3.92 1.63
C ALA A 154 11.22 2.62 2.34
N LEU A 155 10.65 2.72 3.56
CA LEU A 155 10.12 1.57 4.28
C LEU A 155 8.91 0.95 3.58
N ILE A 156 7.98 1.78 3.09
CA ILE A 156 6.81 1.32 2.31
C ILE A 156 7.29 0.62 1.04
N ARG A 157 8.21 1.26 0.31
CA ARG A 157 8.76 0.77 -0.94
C ARG A 157 9.42 -0.61 -0.78
N GLU A 158 10.24 -0.78 0.26
CA GLU A 158 10.94 -2.02 0.53
C GLU A 158 9.98 -3.14 1.00
N ASN A 159 8.99 -2.82 1.84
CA ASN A 159 8.02 -3.83 2.33
C ASN A 159 7.04 -4.30 1.24
N LEU A 160 6.64 -3.41 0.32
CA LEU A 160 5.73 -3.74 -0.77
C LEU A 160 6.46 -4.12 -2.07
N ALA A 161 7.80 -4.16 -2.04
CA ALA A 161 8.65 -4.43 -3.21
C ALA A 161 8.33 -3.55 -4.44
N ILE A 162 7.98 -2.27 -4.22
CA ILE A 162 7.56 -1.36 -5.29
C ILE A 162 8.75 -1.07 -6.21
N LYS A 163 8.70 -1.63 -7.43
CA LYS A 163 9.79 -1.56 -8.42
C LYS A 163 11.17 -1.87 -7.80
N MET A 164 11.22 -2.90 -6.95
CA MET A 164 12.49 -3.41 -6.43
C MET A 164 13.02 -4.48 -7.40
N ARG A 165 14.22 -4.26 -7.94
CA ARG A 165 14.92 -5.19 -8.85
C ARG A 165 16.26 -5.63 -8.23
N PRO A 166 17.00 -6.58 -8.85
CA PRO A 166 18.39 -6.86 -8.49
C PRO A 166 19.24 -5.58 -8.50
N VAL A 167 20.36 -5.60 -7.78
CA VAL A 167 21.19 -4.40 -7.53
C VAL A 167 21.71 -3.80 -8.83
N GLU A 168 21.97 -4.63 -9.83
CA GLU A 168 22.48 -4.25 -11.15
C GLU A 168 21.48 -3.42 -11.96
N GLU A 169 20.18 -3.61 -11.72
CA GLU A 169 19.08 -2.95 -12.45
C GLU A 169 18.33 -1.92 -11.59
N MET A 170 18.76 -1.73 -10.34
CA MET A 170 18.05 -0.88 -9.38
C MET A 170 17.99 0.58 -9.83
N ASP A 171 19.06 1.09 -10.42
CA ASP A 171 19.12 2.46 -10.98
C ASP A 171 18.07 2.68 -12.07
N GLN A 172 17.89 1.71 -12.96
CA GLN A 172 16.87 1.75 -13.99
C GLN A 172 15.47 1.68 -13.39
N ALA A 173 15.27 0.83 -12.37
CA ALA A 173 14.00 0.72 -11.67
C ALA A 173 13.62 2.01 -10.92
N ASP A 174 14.60 2.70 -10.33
CA ASP A 174 14.44 4.01 -9.68
C ASP A 174 14.01 5.09 -10.69
N MET A 175 14.65 5.13 -11.86
CA MET A 175 14.23 6.04 -12.94
C MET A 175 12.81 5.76 -13.41
N GLU A 176 12.46 4.49 -13.64
CA GLU A 176 11.10 4.11 -14.02
C GLU A 176 10.08 4.44 -12.92
N LEU A 177 10.47 4.36 -11.64
CA LEU A 177 9.62 4.74 -10.51
C LEU A 177 9.38 6.25 -10.50
N ARG A 178 10.41 7.06 -10.72
CA ARG A 178 10.30 8.53 -10.83
C ARG A 178 9.32 8.94 -11.90
N GLU A 179 9.39 8.36 -13.09
CA GLU A 179 8.46 8.67 -14.18
C GLU A 179 7.02 8.23 -13.86
N THR A 180 6.87 7.11 -13.17
CA THR A 180 5.55 6.65 -12.69
C THR A 180 4.95 7.63 -11.69
N ILE A 181 5.74 8.10 -10.71
CA ILE A 181 5.32 9.09 -9.71
C ILE A 181 4.91 10.40 -10.38
N LYS A 182 5.68 10.88 -11.37
CA LYS A 182 5.35 12.09 -12.14
C LYS A 182 4.04 11.95 -12.92
N THR A 183 3.75 10.76 -13.42
CA THR A 183 2.53 10.47 -14.18
C THR A 183 1.31 10.43 -13.27
N ILE A 184 1.43 9.80 -12.09
CA ILE A 184 0.33 9.68 -11.12
C ILE A 184 0.04 11.01 -10.41
N TRP A 185 1.09 11.77 -10.05
CA TRP A 185 0.97 13.03 -9.30
C TRP A 185 1.52 14.23 -10.08
N PRO A 186 0.87 14.66 -11.18
CA PRO A 186 1.43 15.69 -12.08
C PRO A 186 1.71 17.05 -11.41
N LEU A 187 0.99 17.39 -10.33
CA LEU A 187 1.15 18.64 -9.61
C LEU A 187 2.18 18.56 -8.46
N GLN A 188 2.11 17.50 -7.64
CA GLN A 188 2.95 17.36 -6.44
C GLN A 188 4.34 16.78 -6.75
N ALA A 189 4.46 16.01 -7.83
CA ALA A 189 5.70 15.33 -8.19
C ALA A 189 6.88 16.28 -8.45
N LYS A 190 6.62 17.51 -8.93
CA LYS A 190 7.68 18.48 -9.24
C LYS A 190 8.61 18.78 -8.07
N ASN A 191 8.10 18.72 -6.84
CA ASN A 191 8.87 19.04 -5.64
C ASN A 191 9.14 17.81 -4.76
N MET A 192 8.33 16.75 -4.89
CA MET A 192 8.42 15.57 -4.01
C MET A 192 9.21 14.41 -4.60
N VAL A 193 9.32 14.28 -5.93
CA VAL A 193 10.00 13.12 -6.55
C VAL A 193 11.46 13.02 -6.10
N ASP A 194 12.15 14.16 -6.00
CA ASP A 194 13.55 14.19 -5.58
C ASP A 194 13.73 13.85 -4.09
N LEU A 195 12.71 14.11 -3.26
CA LEU A 195 12.71 13.74 -1.84
C LEU A 195 12.41 12.24 -1.64
N LEU A 196 11.49 11.69 -2.43
CA LEU A 196 11.04 10.30 -2.33
C LEU A 196 12.03 9.31 -2.97
N VAL A 197 12.54 9.65 -4.15
CA VAL A 197 13.52 8.85 -4.90
C VAL A 197 14.62 9.80 -5.35
N PRO A 198 15.70 9.98 -4.58
CA PRO A 198 16.78 10.89 -4.96
C PRO A 198 17.39 10.50 -6.31
N PRO A 199 17.82 11.47 -7.13
CA PRO A 199 18.47 11.15 -8.40
C PRO A 199 19.87 10.59 -8.17
N ASN A 200 20.29 9.63 -8.99
CA ASN A 200 21.57 8.92 -8.84
C ASN A 200 22.78 9.87 -8.84
N ASP A 201 22.69 10.98 -9.57
CA ASP A 201 23.74 12.00 -9.59
C ASP A 201 24.00 12.57 -8.18
N GLN A 202 22.94 12.90 -7.43
CA GLN A 202 23.07 13.39 -6.05
C GLN A 202 23.60 12.32 -5.08
N LEU A 203 23.31 11.05 -5.34
CA LEU A 203 23.83 9.93 -4.54
C LEU A 203 25.31 9.67 -4.82
N ASN A 204 25.79 10.01 -6.03
CA ASN A 204 27.16 9.75 -6.48
C ASN A 204 28.10 10.95 -6.24
N THR A 205 27.60 12.19 -6.18
CA THR A 205 28.40 13.42 -5.98
C THR A 205 28.85 13.67 -4.54
N GLY A 206 29.17 12.63 -3.77
CA GLY A 206 29.76 12.76 -2.43
C GLY A 206 28.78 12.87 -1.26
N LYS A 207 27.46 12.80 -1.49
CA LYS A 207 26.50 12.70 -0.38
C LYS A 207 26.49 11.28 0.22
N VAL A 208 26.45 11.24 1.54
CA VAL A 208 26.38 9.99 2.29
C VAL A 208 24.92 9.53 2.34
N THR A 209 24.71 8.22 2.18
CA THR A 209 23.38 7.61 2.28
C THR A 209 23.35 6.67 3.48
N VAL A 210 22.15 6.41 4.00
CA VAL A 210 21.93 5.38 5.04
C VAL A 210 22.52 4.05 4.58
N GLY A 211 22.36 3.72 3.30
CA GLY A 211 22.91 2.48 2.75
C GLY A 211 24.43 2.41 2.81
N LYS A 212 25.15 3.49 2.48
CA LYS A 212 26.62 3.54 2.60
C LYS A 212 27.07 3.42 4.06
N ILE A 213 26.40 4.08 4.99
CA ILE A 213 26.72 4.02 6.43
C ILE A 213 26.57 2.59 6.95
N TYR A 214 25.40 1.98 6.76
CA TYR A 214 25.14 0.64 7.29
C TYR A 214 25.89 -0.46 6.54
N ALA A 215 26.20 -0.29 5.25
CA ALA A 215 27.12 -1.18 4.54
C ALA A 215 28.53 -1.14 5.16
N GLY A 216 29.04 0.05 5.48
CA GLY A 216 30.32 0.22 6.17
C GLY A 216 30.33 -0.45 7.55
N LEU A 217 29.27 -0.27 8.34
CA LEU A 217 29.11 -0.93 9.64
C LEU A 217 29.05 -2.46 9.51
N LEU A 218 28.33 -2.98 8.52
CA LEU A 218 28.22 -4.41 8.26
C LEU A 218 29.56 -5.02 7.83
N ILE A 219 30.32 -4.33 6.98
CA ILE A 219 31.67 -4.75 6.58
C ILE A 219 32.62 -4.73 7.79
N LEU A 220 32.57 -3.68 8.61
CA LEU A 220 33.38 -3.56 9.82
C LEU A 220 33.10 -4.69 10.82
N GLU A 221 31.82 -5.00 11.04
CA GLU A 221 31.39 -6.10 11.90
C GLU A 221 31.89 -7.45 11.36
N SER A 222 31.71 -7.71 10.06
CA SER A 222 32.22 -8.90 9.39
C SER A 222 33.74 -9.04 9.53
N TRP A 223 34.48 -7.95 9.34
CA TRP A 223 35.93 -7.94 9.47
C TRP A 223 36.37 -8.26 10.90
N ARG A 224 35.74 -7.63 11.91
CA ARG A 224 36.04 -7.93 13.33
C ARG A 224 35.79 -9.39 13.67
N SER A 225 34.67 -9.97 13.22
CA SER A 225 34.37 -11.39 13.42
C SER A 225 35.42 -12.30 12.78
N THR A 226 35.92 -11.97 11.58
CA THR A 226 36.97 -12.77 10.91
C THR A 226 38.36 -12.64 11.52
N LYS A 227 38.73 -11.46 12.03
CA LYS A 227 40.05 -11.20 12.64
C LYS A 227 40.16 -11.68 14.09
N PHE A 228 39.14 -11.45 14.90
CA PHE A 228 39.14 -11.84 16.32
C PHE A 228 38.60 -13.26 16.55
N GLY A 229 37.85 -13.83 15.61
CA GLY A 229 37.43 -15.24 15.64
C GLY A 229 38.54 -16.24 15.29
N GLN A 230 39.74 -15.77 14.95
CA GLN A 230 40.91 -16.62 14.68
C GLN A 230 41.84 -16.83 15.89
N VAL A 231 41.52 -16.29 17.07
CA VAL A 231 42.32 -16.49 18.28
C VAL A 231 41.49 -17.16 19.38
N GLU A 232 41.30 -18.48 19.27
CA GLU A 232 41.48 -19.52 20.33
C GLU A 232 40.97 -20.92 19.90
N PRO A 233 41.41 -22.02 20.54
CA PRO A 233 42.12 -23.12 19.89
C PRO A 233 41.26 -24.34 19.49
N THR A 234 41.79 -25.12 18.54
CA THR A 234 41.52 -26.54 18.23
C THR A 234 40.12 -27.11 18.52
N GLY A 235 39.37 -27.37 17.44
CA GLY A 235 38.39 -28.45 17.39
C GLY A 235 36.96 -28.06 17.01
N LEU A 236 36.71 -27.86 15.72
CA LEU A 236 35.59 -28.38 14.91
C LEU A 236 35.53 -27.57 13.59
N PRO A 237 35.41 -28.21 12.42
CA PRO A 237 35.39 -27.48 11.15
C PRO A 237 34.03 -26.76 11.00
N LYS A 238 34.03 -25.42 11.01
CA LYS A 238 32.87 -24.62 10.57
C LYS A 238 32.98 -24.38 9.07
N ALA A 239 31.88 -24.66 8.37
CA ALA A 239 31.74 -24.58 6.92
C ALA A 239 32.24 -23.25 6.35
N SER A 240 32.93 -23.35 5.21
CA SER A 240 33.62 -22.25 4.55
C SER A 240 32.63 -21.31 3.87
N PHE A 241 33.03 -20.04 3.74
CA PHE A 241 32.35 -18.99 2.96
C PHE A 241 31.90 -19.45 1.55
N PHE A 242 32.64 -20.38 0.94
CA PHE A 242 32.32 -20.93 -0.37
C PHE A 242 31.14 -21.91 -0.37
N ASP A 243 30.90 -22.64 0.72
CA ASP A 243 29.81 -23.62 0.79
C ASP A 243 28.44 -22.92 0.80
N CYS A 244 28.32 -21.77 1.47
CA CYS A 244 27.08 -20.97 1.49
C CYS A 244 26.80 -20.26 0.15
N LEU A 245 27.86 -19.89 -0.59
CA LEU A 245 27.73 -19.32 -1.93
C LEU A 245 27.32 -20.39 -2.96
N LEU A 246 27.84 -21.61 -2.84
CA LEU A 246 27.47 -22.74 -3.70
C LEU A 246 26.04 -23.24 -3.44
N ASP A 247 25.57 -23.20 -2.20
CA ASP A 247 24.20 -23.61 -1.85
C ASP A 247 23.13 -22.66 -2.43
N MET A 248 23.45 -21.36 -2.56
CA MET A 248 22.57 -20.40 -3.25
C MET A 248 22.58 -20.52 -4.78
N ALA A 249 23.63 -21.09 -5.38
CA ALA A 249 23.67 -21.34 -6.82
C ALA A 249 22.84 -22.60 -7.20
N GLY A 250 22.70 -23.57 -6.28
CA GLY A 250 21.93 -24.80 -6.50
C GLY A 250 20.40 -24.61 -6.49
N HIS A 251 19.88 -23.58 -5.83
CA HIS A 251 18.43 -23.38 -5.69
C HIS A 251 17.76 -22.58 -6.81
N LEU A 252 18.53 -22.05 -7.78
CA LEU A 252 18.00 -21.33 -8.96
C LEU A 252 18.08 -22.13 -10.28
N GLY A 253 18.53 -23.39 -10.23
CA GLY A 253 18.71 -24.23 -11.42
C GLY A 253 18.02 -25.58 -11.33
N GLY A 254 16.78 -25.67 -11.85
CA GLY A 254 16.25 -26.93 -12.39
C GLY A 254 15.01 -27.51 -11.72
N SER A 255 13.83 -27.00 -12.10
CA SER A 255 12.61 -27.82 -12.14
C SER A 255 12.27 -28.07 -13.61
N ARG A 256 12.70 -29.22 -14.15
CA ARG A 256 12.03 -29.95 -15.25
C ARG A 256 12.77 -31.26 -15.56
N ALA A 257 11.97 -32.29 -15.85
CA ALA A 257 12.27 -33.69 -16.15
C ALA A 257 12.21 -34.59 -14.90
N GLY A 258 11.20 -35.43 -14.67
CA GLY A 258 10.49 -36.28 -15.64
C GLY A 258 11.16 -37.65 -15.68
N SER A 259 11.13 -38.41 -14.58
CA SER A 259 11.71 -39.75 -14.52
C SER A 259 10.65 -40.79 -14.89
N VAL A 260 10.80 -41.31 -16.10
CA VAL A 260 10.16 -42.52 -16.62
C VAL A 260 10.74 -43.73 -15.89
N SER A 261 9.90 -44.53 -15.25
CA SER A 261 10.27 -45.83 -14.70
C SER A 261 10.55 -46.81 -15.84
N LEU A 262 11.77 -47.36 -15.86
CA LEU A 262 12.17 -48.52 -16.67
C LEU A 262 12.67 -49.58 -15.68
N GLU A 263 11.77 -50.47 -15.27
CA GLU A 263 12.13 -51.75 -14.67
C GLU A 263 12.65 -52.69 -15.75
N GLY A 264 13.83 -53.25 -15.50
CA GLY A 264 14.47 -54.29 -16.28
C GLY A 264 15.29 -55.20 -15.35
N PRO A 265 15.53 -56.46 -15.75
CA PRO A 265 15.17 -57.61 -14.93
C PRO A 265 16.35 -58.26 -14.21
N ARG A 266 16.07 -58.88 -13.06
CA ARG A 266 16.62 -60.17 -12.60
C ARG A 266 15.88 -60.66 -11.36
#